data_AF-A0AA41YZY4-F1
#
_entry.id   AF-A0AA41YZY4-F1
#
_cell.length_a   1.000
_cell.length_b   1.000
_cell.length_c   1.000
_cell.angle_alpha   90.00
_cell.angle_beta   90.00
_cell.angle_gamma   90.00
#
_symmetry.space_group_name_H-M   'P 1'
#
loop_
_entity.id
_entity.type
_entity.pdbx_description
1 polymer ?
#
loop_
_entity_poly.entity_id
_entity_poly.type
_entity_poly.pdbx_seq_one_letter_code
_entity_poly.pdbx_strand_id
1 'polypeptide(L)'
;MPTDEPDAGSVLVVAHELNRAQIPSPCVIGSFFGLTPAEARLAYEMAHGDGLGACARRLGITPNTARTHLKHVFEKTGTRRQAELLRLLLSCGFSLADCSPAATNVSLRAAGRRRA
;
A
#
# COMPACT_ATOMS: atom_id res chain seq x y z
N MET A 1 -27.50 -13.82 -43.57
CA MET A 1 -27.63 -14.03 -42.11
C MET A 1 -26.27 -13.75 -41.49
N PRO A 2 -26.10 -12.59 -40.82
CA PRO A 2 -24.92 -12.28 -40.01
C PRO A 2 -25.19 -12.68 -38.56
N THR A 3 -24.28 -13.42 -37.93
CA THR A 3 -24.25 -13.54 -36.47
C THR A 3 -22.82 -13.74 -36.01
N ASP A 4 -22.30 -12.69 -35.37
CA ASP A 4 -21.30 -12.66 -34.31
C ASP A 4 -19.98 -13.42 -34.47
N GLU A 5 -18.99 -12.74 -35.05
CA GLU A 5 -17.76 -12.40 -34.32
C GLU A 5 -17.94 -10.95 -33.82
N PRO A 6 -17.33 -10.46 -32.73
CA PRO A 6 -16.48 -11.10 -31.71
C PRO A 6 -16.84 -10.68 -30.26
N ASP A 7 -16.57 -11.51 -29.24
CA ASP A 7 -16.23 -10.98 -27.90
C ASP A 7 -15.61 -12.10 -27.04
N ALA A 8 -14.44 -12.59 -27.48
CA ALA A 8 -13.52 -13.24 -26.56
C ALA A 8 -12.97 -12.14 -25.63
N GLY A 9 -13.81 -11.69 -24.70
CA GLY A 9 -13.48 -10.81 -23.61
C GLY A 9 -12.24 -11.38 -22.93
N SER A 10 -11.09 -10.82 -23.30
CA SER A 10 -9.81 -11.24 -22.78
C SER A 10 -9.76 -10.73 -21.35
N VAL A 11 -10.24 -11.54 -20.41
CA VAL A 11 -10.05 -11.29 -18.99
C VAL A 11 -8.56 -11.43 -18.72
N LEU A 12 -7.86 -10.30 -18.76
CA LEU A 12 -6.50 -10.20 -18.26
C LEU A 12 -6.58 -10.36 -16.74
N VAL A 13 -6.42 -11.60 -16.26
CA VAL A 13 -6.13 -11.84 -14.86
C VAL A 13 -4.70 -11.38 -14.63
N VAL A 14 -4.53 -10.13 -14.18
CA VAL A 14 -3.26 -9.70 -13.61
C VAL A 14 -3.14 -10.41 -12.27
N ALA A 15 -2.54 -11.60 -12.29
CA ALA A 15 -2.04 -12.23 -11.09
C ALA A 15 -0.82 -11.41 -10.63
N HIS A 16 -1.07 -10.29 -9.96
CA HIS A 16 -0.02 -9.66 -9.17
C HIS A 16 0.34 -10.68 -8.10
N GLU A 17 1.61 -11.08 -8.03
CA GLU A 17 2.10 -12.09 -7.10
C GLU A 17 1.42 -11.96 -5.73
N LEU A 18 0.78 -13.04 -5.31
CA LEU A 18 -0.22 -13.16 -4.24
C LEU A 18 0.30 -12.82 -2.81
N ASN A 19 1.38 -12.03 -2.68
CA ASN A 19 2.12 -11.89 -1.42
C ASN A 19 2.77 -10.51 -1.16
N ARG A 20 2.30 -9.41 -1.75
CA ARG A 20 2.66 -8.08 -1.21
C ARG A 20 1.43 -7.21 -1.12
N ALA A 21 0.70 -7.36 -0.02
CA ALA A 21 -0.11 -6.27 0.50
C ALA A 21 0.86 -5.12 0.82
N GLN A 22 1.18 -4.30 -0.18
CA GLN A 22 2.16 -3.23 -0.06
C GLN A 22 1.53 -2.16 0.83
N ILE A 23 2.10 -1.99 2.02
CA ILE A 23 1.83 -0.82 2.84
C ILE A 23 2.22 0.40 1.99
N PRO A 24 1.32 1.38 1.77
CA PRO A 24 1.63 2.55 0.96
C PRO A 24 2.84 3.30 1.52
N SER A 25 3.56 4.01 0.67
CA SER A 25 4.69 4.82 1.14
C SER A 25 4.22 5.88 2.17
N PRO A 26 5.09 6.30 3.12
CA PRO A 26 4.71 7.28 4.15
C PRO A 26 4.11 8.57 3.58
N CYS A 27 4.60 9.04 2.44
CA CYS A 27 4.05 10.23 1.78
C CYS A 27 2.58 10.04 1.41
N VAL A 28 2.24 8.91 0.82
CA VAL A 28 0.86 8.60 0.39
C VAL A 28 -0.05 8.42 1.59
N ILE A 29 0.39 7.71 2.63
CA ILE A 29 -0.34 7.58 3.89
C ILE A 29 -0.62 8.97 4.49
N GLY A 30 0.41 9.83 4.51
CA GLY A 30 0.30 11.19 5.04
C GLY A 30 -0.72 12.04 4.29
N SER A 31 -0.68 12.01 2.96
CA SER A 31 -1.64 12.76 2.13
C SER A 31 -3.07 12.26 2.27
N PHE A 32 -3.28 10.94 2.40
CA PHE A 32 -4.62 10.36 2.49
C PHE A 32 -5.28 10.59 3.86
N PHE A 33 -4.50 10.45 4.94
CA PHE A 33 -5.02 10.54 6.32
C PHE A 33 -4.71 11.88 7.02
N GLY A 34 -4.12 12.86 6.34
CA GLY A 34 -3.71 14.14 6.93
C GLY A 34 -2.64 14.01 8.03
N LEU A 35 -1.78 13.00 7.91
CA LEU A 35 -0.67 12.79 8.86
C LEU A 35 0.49 13.72 8.52
N THR A 36 1.19 14.19 9.55
CA THR A 36 2.48 14.85 9.38
C THR A 36 3.52 13.85 8.86
N PRO A 37 4.65 14.31 8.28
CA PRO A 37 5.70 13.41 7.80
C PRO A 37 6.25 12.47 8.89
N ALA A 38 6.33 12.92 10.15
CA ALA A 38 6.78 12.10 11.27
C ALA A 38 5.75 11.03 11.65
N GLU A 39 4.47 11.40 11.71
CA GLU A 39 3.35 10.49 12.00
C GLU A 39 3.23 9.41 10.91
N ALA A 40 3.36 9.78 9.64
CA ALA A 40 3.25 8.84 8.53
C ALA A 40 4.41 7.83 8.50
N ARG A 41 5.64 8.28 8.80
CA ARG A 41 6.80 7.39 8.97
C ARG A 41 6.57 6.41 10.12
N LEU A 42 6.04 6.89 11.25
CA LEU A 42 5.70 6.02 12.37
C LEU A 42 4.62 4.99 12.01
N ALA A 43 3.56 5.41 11.31
CA ALA A 43 2.49 4.51 10.87
C ALA A 43 3.02 3.40 9.94
N TYR A 44 3.89 3.76 9.00
CA TYR A 44 4.55 2.83 8.08
C TYR A 44 5.42 1.80 8.83
N GLU A 45 6.22 2.25 9.79
CA GLU A 45 7.04 1.36 10.63
C GLU A 45 6.20 0.45 11.52
N MET A 46 5.13 0.98 12.12
CA MET A 46 4.21 0.20 12.96
C MET A 46 3.50 -0.91 12.17
N ALA A 47 3.27 -0.70 10.88
CA ALA A 47 2.67 -1.69 10.00
C ALA A 47 3.61 -2.88 9.71
N HIS A 48 4.92 -2.77 9.94
CA HIS A 48 5.87 -3.88 9.81
C HIS A 48 5.86 -4.86 11.01
N GLY A 49 5.16 -4.52 12.10
CA GLY A 49 4.86 -5.48 13.17
C GLY A 49 5.83 -5.53 14.36
N ASP A 50 6.98 -4.84 14.31
CA ASP A 50 8.02 -4.95 15.37
C ASP A 50 7.70 -4.20 16.68
N GLY A 51 6.54 -3.53 16.74
CA GLY A 51 6.06 -2.80 17.92
C GLY A 51 6.74 -1.44 18.13
N LEU A 52 6.17 -0.65 19.06
CA LEU A 52 6.49 0.78 19.19
C LEU A 52 7.95 1.06 19.57
N GLY A 53 8.56 0.22 20.42
CA GLY A 53 9.95 0.39 20.85
C GLY A 53 10.96 0.19 19.73
N ALA A 54 10.75 -0.83 18.87
CA ALA A 54 11.59 -1.06 17.71
C ALA A 54 11.43 0.07 16.67
N CYS A 55 10.19 0.52 16.46
CA CYS A 55 9.90 1.65 15.58
C CYS A 55 10.60 2.94 16.07
N ALA A 56 10.51 3.23 17.37
CA ALA A 56 11.15 4.41 17.97
C ALA A 56 12.67 4.40 17.75
N ARG A 57 13.31 3.23 17.95
CA ARG A 57 14.74 3.05 17.70
C ARG A 57 15.11 3.27 16.23
N ARG A 58 14.35 2.71 15.28
CA ARG A 58 14.60 2.90 13.84
C ARG A 58 14.43 4.34 13.38
N LEU A 59 13.46 5.04 13.96
CA LEU A 59 13.20 6.45 13.66
C LEU A 59 14.10 7.42 14.43
N GLY A 60 14.94 6.93 15.34
CA GLY A 60 15.83 7.77 16.16
C GLY A 60 15.08 8.70 17.13
N ILE A 61 13.88 8.31 17.58
CA ILE A 61 13.04 9.11 18.48
C ILE A 61 12.91 8.47 19.86
N THR A 62 12.59 9.28 20.87
CA THR A 62 12.34 8.77 22.22
C THR A 62 11.04 7.94 22.26
N PRO A 63 10.92 6.96 23.17
CA PRO A 63 9.67 6.21 23.33
C PRO A 63 8.48 7.10 23.73
N ASN A 64 8.74 8.22 24.41
CA ASN A 64 7.69 9.19 24.74
C ASN A 64 7.17 9.90 23.49
N THR A 65 8.08 10.40 22.65
CA THR A 65 7.75 11.01 21.35
C THR A 65 6.99 10.03 20.45
N ALA A 66 7.44 8.77 20.40
CA ALA A 66 6.77 7.72 19.64
C ALA A 66 5.33 7.48 20.13
N ARG A 67 5.09 7.46 21.44
CA ARG A 67 3.73 7.34 22.01
C ARG A 67 2.84 8.51 21.65
N THR A 68 3.36 9.74 21.72
CA THR A 68 2.61 10.95 21.34
C THR A 68 2.22 10.91 19.87
N HIS A 69 3.17 10.62 18.98
CA HIS A 69 2.89 10.47 17.55
C HIS A 69 1.90 9.32 17.28
N LEU A 70 2.03 8.18 17.96
CA LEU A 70 1.12 7.06 17.78
C LEU A 70 -0.32 7.41 18.18
N LYS A 71 -0.48 8.18 19.28
CA LYS A 71 -1.80 8.68 19.69
C LYS A 71 -2.45 9.53 18.60
N HIS A 72 -1.70 10.48 18.03
CA HIS A 72 -2.22 11.32 16.95
C HIS A 72 -2.51 10.52 15.68
N VAL A 73 -1.68 9.52 15.34
CA VAL A 73 -1.94 8.61 14.22
C VAL A 73 -3.27 7.89 14.44
N PHE A 74 -3.51 7.33 15.63
CA PHE A 74 -4.76 6.66 15.97
C PHE A 74 -5.97 7.59 15.89
N GLU A 75 -5.87 8.81 16.40
CA GLU A 75 -6.94 9.81 16.30
C GLU A 75 -7.25 10.18 14.83
N LYS A 76 -6.23 10.43 14.01
CA LYS A 76 -6.40 10.83 12.61
C LYS A 76 -6.84 9.70 11.68
N THR A 77 -6.45 8.47 11.99
CA THR A 77 -6.83 7.28 11.21
C THR A 77 -8.11 6.60 11.73
N GLY A 78 -8.65 7.06 12.86
CA GLY A 78 -9.83 6.45 13.49
C GLY A 78 -9.58 5.04 14.03
N THR A 79 -8.34 4.68 14.33
CA THR A 79 -7.96 3.35 14.84
C THR A 79 -7.58 3.41 16.31
N ARG A 80 -7.59 2.28 17.01
CA ARG A 80 -7.24 2.19 18.44
C ARG A 80 -6.13 1.20 18.73
N ARG A 81 -5.83 0.32 17.78
CA ARG A 81 -4.87 -0.78 17.94
C ARG A 81 -3.95 -0.85 16.73
N GLN A 82 -2.71 -1.31 16.94
CA GLN A 82 -1.75 -1.54 15.85
C GLN A 82 -2.30 -2.44 14.75
N ALA A 83 -3.03 -3.51 15.11
CA ALA A 83 -3.64 -4.41 14.14
C ALA A 83 -4.74 -3.74 13.30
N GLU A 84 -5.48 -2.80 13.88
CA GLU A 84 -6.50 -2.02 13.15
C GLU A 84 -5.84 -1.05 12.16
N LEU A 85 -4.79 -0.35 12.61
CA LEU A 85 -3.97 0.51 11.75
C LEU A 85 -3.37 -0.29 10.58
N LEU A 86 -2.79 -1.46 10.85
CA LEU A 86 -2.25 -2.34 9.81
C LEU A 86 -3.32 -2.71 8.78
N ARG A 87 -4.48 -3.21 9.23
CA ARG A 87 -5.59 -3.57 8.33
C ARG A 87 -6.05 -2.38 7.49
N LEU A 88 -6.18 -1.21 8.09
CA LEU A 88 -6.56 0.02 7.39
C LEU A 88 -5.55 0.38 6.30
N LEU A 89 -4.25 0.34 6.61
CA LEU A 89 -3.19 0.66 5.65
C LEU A 89 -3.13 -0.34 4.49
N LEU A 90 -3.36 -1.63 4.77
CA LEU A 90 -3.41 -2.66 3.73
C LEU A 90 -4.64 -2.50 2.82
N SER A 91 -5.82 -2.20 3.38
CA SER A 91 -7.04 -1.92 2.61
C SER A 91 -6.91 -0.64 1.78
N CYS A 92 -6.23 0.38 2.32
CA CYS A 92 -5.97 1.63 1.61
C CYS A 92 -4.95 1.43 0.49
N GLY A 93 -3.92 0.59 0.67
CA GLY A 93 -2.98 0.25 -0.39
C GLY A 93 -3.63 -0.41 -1.60
N PHE A 94 -4.67 -1.22 -1.39
CA PHE A 94 -5.46 -1.79 -2.47
C PHE A 94 -6.27 -0.70 -3.21
N SER A 95 -6.94 0.19 -2.49
CA SER A 95 -7.75 1.26 -3.10
C SER A 95 -6.94 2.40 -3.73
N LEU A 96 -5.74 2.70 -3.22
CA LEU A 96 -4.83 3.71 -3.76
C LEU A 96 -4.04 3.21 -4.97
N ALA A 97 -3.77 1.90 -5.05
CA ALA A 97 -3.21 1.27 -6.25
C ALA A 97 -4.17 1.38 -7.45
N ASP A 98 -5.47 1.49 -7.20
CA ASP A 98 -6.51 1.67 -8.23
C ASP A 98 -6.72 3.13 -8.67
N CYS A 99 -5.97 4.09 -8.12
CA CYS A 99 -5.99 5.46 -8.61
C CYS A 99 -5.00 5.63 -9.79
N SER A 100 -5.27 4.98 -10.92
CA SER A 100 -4.55 5.18 -12.18
C SER A 100 -5.37 6.04 -13.15
N PRO A 101 -5.03 7.33 -13.37
CA PRO A 101 -5.38 7.99 -14.61
C PRO A 101 -4.35 7.59 -15.67
N ALA A 102 -4.76 6.71 -16.56
CA ALA A 102 -4.08 6.31 -17.80
C ALA A 102 -2.86 5.37 -17.68
N ALA A 103 -3.04 4.20 -18.31
CA ALA A 103 -2.09 3.63 -19.28
C ALA A 103 -0.60 3.74 -18.94
N THR A 104 -0.13 2.99 -17.93
CA THR A 104 1.24 2.49 -18.02
C THR A 104 1.24 1.34 -19.00
N ASN A 105 1.40 1.71 -20.27
CA ASN A 105 1.69 0.81 -21.37
C ASN A 105 3.00 0.07 -21.04
N VAL A 106 2.90 -1.06 -20.35
CA VAL A 106 3.98 -2.03 -20.27
C VAL A 106 4.10 -2.62 -21.68
N SER A 107 4.90 -1.95 -22.49
CA SER A 107 5.26 -2.42 -23.82
C SER A 107 5.87 -3.81 -23.70
N LEU A 108 5.08 -4.76 -24.16
CA LEU A 108 5.44 -6.13 -24.47
C LEU A 108 6.74 -6.15 -25.30
N ARG A 109 7.88 -6.49 -24.68
CA ARG A 109 8.99 -7.09 -25.42
C ARG A 109 8.91 -8.59 -25.25
N ALA A 110 8.28 -9.20 -26.25
CA ALA A 110 8.32 -10.63 -26.52
C ALA A 110 9.78 -11.13 -26.49
N ALA A 111 10.17 -11.81 -25.42
CA ALA A 111 11.35 -12.66 -25.42
C ALA A 111 11.05 -13.88 -26.30
N GLY A 112 11.91 -14.08 -27.30
CA GLY A 112 11.69 -14.91 -28.48
C GLY A 112 11.34 -16.37 -28.23
N ARG A 113 10.52 -16.89 -29.14
CA ARG A 113 10.22 -18.30 -29.33
C ARG A 113 11.47 -19.07 -29.79
N ARG A 114 11.64 -20.28 -29.23
CA ARG A 114 12.04 -21.56 -29.88
C ARG A 114 13.41 -21.58 -30.58
N ARG A 115 14.39 -22.31 -30.02
CA ARG A 115 14.71 -23.72 -30.37
C ARG A 115 14.71 -23.98 -31.88
N ALA A 116 15.91 -24.11 -32.43
CA ALA A 116 16.25 -25.02 -33.50
C ALA A 116 17.46 -25.85 -33.01
#